data_AF-A0A7V9QNX9-F1
#
_entry.id   AF-A0A7V9QNX9-F1
#
_cell.length_a   1.000
_cell.length_b   1.000
_cell.length_c   1.000
_cell.angle_alpha   90.00
_cell.angle_beta   90.00
_cell.angle_gamma   90.00
#
_symmetry.space_group_name_H-M   'P 1'
#
loop_
_entity.id
_entity.type
_entity.pdbx_description
1 polymer ?
#
loop_
_entity_poly.entity_id
_entity_poly.type
_entity_poly.pdbx_seq_one_letter_code
_entity_poly.pdbx_strand_id
1 'polypeptide(L)'
;MHRTNRIKLSSAVAFAAMLGIGACREGPLDVKNRNQPSVPTSPKEVETFISKLMQQEWNGNQGATGNVGVQMSVMSLESHSALANFGMGSRAAIPRGPISNALGNSTQSENFRDFDFFTRNGRSAAN
;
A
#
# COMPACT_ATOMS: atom_id res chain seq x y z
N MET A 1 -30.05 -36.18 -50.68
CA MET A 1 -29.15 -36.11 -49.50
C MET A 1 -28.16 -34.92 -49.49
N HIS A 2 -28.05 -34.07 -50.53
CA HIS A 2 -27.07 -32.97 -50.56
C HIS A 2 -27.46 -31.68 -49.81
N ARG A 3 -28.75 -31.45 -49.53
CA ARG A 3 -29.24 -30.17 -48.98
C ARG A 3 -28.97 -30.00 -47.48
N THR A 4 -28.98 -31.10 -46.72
CA THR A 4 -28.77 -31.11 -45.26
C THR A 4 -27.29 -30.91 -44.87
N ASN A 5 -26.33 -31.37 -45.69
CA ASN A 5 -24.91 -31.15 -45.43
C ASN A 5 -24.47 -29.70 -45.63
N ARG A 6 -25.10 -28.96 -46.56
CA ARG A 6 -24.79 -27.54 -46.76
C ARG A 6 -25.22 -26.66 -45.59
N ILE A 7 -26.36 -26.99 -44.97
CA ILE A 7 -26.91 -26.26 -43.80
C ILE A 7 -26.05 -26.48 -42.55
N LYS A 8 -25.53 -27.70 -42.35
CA LYS A 8 -24.63 -28.03 -41.23
C LYS A 8 -23.25 -27.36 -41.38
N LEU A 9 -22.76 -27.24 -42.61
CA LEU A 9 -21.48 -26.60 -42.89
C LEU A 9 -21.56 -25.08 -42.70
N SER A 10 -22.65 -24.44 -43.15
CA SER A 10 -22.85 -22.99 -42.99
C SER A 10 -23.09 -22.58 -41.54
N SER A 11 -23.80 -23.40 -40.74
CA SER A 11 -23.95 -23.11 -39.30
C SER A 11 -22.64 -23.26 -38.53
N ALA A 12 -21.80 -24.24 -38.88
CA ALA A 12 -20.49 -24.44 -38.26
C ALA A 12 -19.52 -23.29 -38.54
N VAL A 13 -19.51 -22.78 -39.78
CA VAL A 13 -18.68 -21.63 -40.18
C VAL A 13 -19.15 -20.35 -39.49
N ALA A 14 -20.46 -20.13 -39.38
CA ALA A 14 -21.00 -18.98 -38.66
C ALA A 14 -20.64 -19.01 -37.17
N PHE A 15 -20.70 -20.19 -36.53
CA PHE A 15 -20.35 -20.35 -35.12
C PHE A 15 -18.84 -20.15 -34.88
N ALA A 16 -17.98 -20.67 -35.77
CA ALA A 16 -16.54 -20.45 -35.71
C ALA A 16 -16.15 -18.97 -35.92
N ALA A 17 -16.86 -18.26 -36.80
CA ALA A 17 -16.65 -16.83 -37.02
C ALA A 17 -17.05 -15.99 -35.79
N MET A 18 -18.16 -16.34 -35.12
CA MET A 18 -18.57 -15.66 -33.88
C MET A 18 -17.57 -15.89 -32.73
N LEU A 19 -17.02 -17.11 -32.61
CA LEU A 19 -15.97 -17.41 -31.64
C LEU A 19 -14.67 -16.66 -31.92
N GLY A 20 -14.29 -16.52 -33.19
CA GLY A 20 -13.09 -15.76 -33.60
C GLY A 20 -13.20 -14.26 -33.33
N ILE A 21 -14.39 -13.67 -33.51
CA ILE A 21 -14.61 -12.24 -33.23
C ILE A 21 -14.66 -11.96 -31.72
N GLY A 22 -15.21 -12.89 -30.92
CA GLY A 22 -15.23 -12.77 -29.46
C GLY A 22 -13.84 -12.83 -28.82
N ALA A 23 -12.94 -13.66 -29.36
CA ALA A 23 -11.58 -13.83 -28.85
C ALA A 23 -10.62 -12.67 -29.21
N CYS A 24 -10.97 -11.84 -30.20
CA CYS A 24 -10.15 -10.70 -30.62
C CYS A 24 -10.58 -9.36 -30.03
N ARG A 25 -11.71 -9.31 -29.31
CA ARG A 25 -12.30 -8.04 -28.82
C ARG A 25 -11.70 -7.57 -27.50
N GLU A 26 -11.07 -8.48 -26.77
CA GLU A 26 -10.20 -8.19 -25.64
C GLU A 26 -8.84 -8.75 -26.01
N GLY A 27 -7.89 -7.86 -26.32
CA GLY A 27 -6.59 -8.28 -26.81
C GLY A 27 -5.99 -9.33 -25.88
N PRO A 28 -5.58 -10.52 -26.36
CA PRO A 28 -4.92 -11.54 -25.55
C PRO A 28 -3.55 -11.10 -24.97
N LEU A 29 -3.21 -9.82 -25.15
CA LEU A 29 -2.01 -9.13 -24.69
C LEU A 29 -2.32 -7.96 -23.75
N ASP A 30 -3.57 -7.77 -23.33
CA ASP A 30 -3.93 -6.81 -22.28
C ASP A 30 -3.48 -7.36 -20.92
N VAL A 31 -2.17 -7.42 -20.73
CA VAL A 31 -1.55 -7.68 -19.45
C VAL A 31 -1.78 -6.43 -18.60
N LYS A 32 -2.92 -6.39 -17.92
CA LYS A 32 -3.20 -5.36 -16.92
C LYS A 32 -2.10 -5.40 -15.86
N ASN A 33 -1.23 -4.40 -15.88
CA ASN A 33 -0.29 -4.18 -14.80
C ASN A 33 -1.10 -3.79 -13.56
N ARG A 34 -1.42 -4.78 -12.72
CA ARG A 34 -2.13 -4.57 -11.44
C ARG A 34 -1.32 -3.74 -10.45
N ASN A 35 -0.04 -3.50 -10.72
CA ASN A 35 0.80 -2.60 -9.95
C ASN A 35 0.87 -1.19 -10.54
N GLN A 36 0.09 -0.89 -11.60
CA GLN A 36 0.03 0.46 -12.14
C GLN A 36 -0.93 1.31 -11.30
N PRO A 37 -0.46 2.43 -10.74
CA PRO A 37 -1.29 3.39 -10.04
C PRO A 37 -2.49 3.86 -10.86
N SER A 38 -3.69 3.86 -10.28
CA SER A 38 -4.83 4.52 -10.93
C SER A 38 -4.69 6.03 -10.71
N VAL A 39 -4.36 6.77 -11.76
CA VAL A 39 -4.27 8.23 -11.68
C VAL A 39 -5.67 8.79 -11.39
N PRO A 40 -5.87 9.56 -10.30
CA PRO A 40 -7.16 10.16 -10.00
C PRO A 40 -7.57 11.09 -11.15
N THR A 41 -8.81 10.94 -11.60
CA THR A 41 -9.34 11.61 -12.80
C THR A 41 -10.24 12.79 -12.47
N SER A 42 -10.68 12.90 -11.21
CA SER A 42 -11.50 14.00 -10.72
C SER A 42 -10.88 14.70 -9.51
N PRO A 43 -11.18 16.01 -9.30
CA PRO A 43 -10.75 16.73 -8.10
C PRO A 43 -11.15 16.04 -6.80
N LYS A 44 -12.36 15.46 -6.76
CA LYS A 44 -12.87 14.71 -5.60
C LYS A 44 -12.02 13.47 -5.29
N GLU A 45 -11.56 12.77 -6.33
CA GLU A 45 -10.67 11.61 -6.16
C GLU A 45 -9.31 12.02 -5.62
N VAL A 46 -8.75 13.14 -6.12
CA VAL A 46 -7.49 13.71 -5.60
C VAL A 46 -7.62 14.07 -4.12
N GLU A 47 -8.68 14.79 -3.74
CA GLU A 47 -8.94 15.16 -2.34
C GLU A 47 -9.11 13.94 -1.44
N THR A 48 -9.84 12.93 -1.92
CA THR A 48 -10.05 11.68 -1.18
C THR A 48 -8.73 10.92 -0.99
N PHE A 49 -7.90 10.87 -2.03
CA PHE A 49 -6.59 10.23 -1.98
C PHE A 49 -5.67 10.92 -0.96
N ILE A 50 -5.54 12.24 -1.06
CA ILE A 50 -4.72 13.04 -0.12
C ILE A 50 -5.22 12.90 1.31
N SER A 51 -6.54 12.97 1.52
CA SER A 51 -7.14 12.85 2.86
C SER A 51 -6.84 11.50 3.51
N LYS A 52 -6.91 10.41 2.72
CA LYS A 52 -6.58 9.06 3.20
C LYS A 52 -5.10 8.91 3.52
N LEU A 53 -4.22 9.46 2.67
CA LEU A 53 -2.77 9.45 2.92
C LEU A 53 -2.42 10.22 4.20
N MET A 54 -3.01 11.40 4.40
CA MET A 54 -2.80 12.18 5.60
C MET A 54 -3.29 11.43 6.85
N GLN A 55 -4.44 10.77 6.77
CA GLN A 55 -4.95 9.97 7.89
C GLN A 55 -4.04 8.78 8.20
N GLN A 56 -3.50 8.12 7.18
CA GLN A 56 -2.53 7.05 7.32
C GLN A 56 -1.24 7.54 8.00
N GLU A 57 -0.68 8.65 7.53
CA GLU A 57 0.52 9.26 8.11
C GLU A 57 0.32 9.67 9.57
N TRP A 58 -0.83 10.30 9.86
CA TRP A 58 -1.19 10.67 11.22
C TRP A 58 -1.29 9.47 12.14
N ASN A 59 -1.97 8.40 11.72
CA ASN A 59 -2.09 7.18 12.50
C ASN A 59 -0.73 6.50 12.73
N GLY A 60 0.17 6.54 11.74
CA GLY A 60 1.54 6.06 11.88
C GLY A 60 2.32 6.83 12.92
N ASN A 61 2.22 8.16 12.91
CA ASN A 61 2.96 9.02 13.84
C ASN A 61 2.37 9.06 15.25
N GLN A 62 1.04 9.13 15.38
CA GLN A 62 0.35 9.50 16.62
C GLN A 62 -0.64 8.44 17.13
N GLY A 63 -0.93 7.40 16.35
CA GLY A 63 -1.97 6.42 16.66
C GLY A 63 -1.68 5.50 17.86
N ALA A 64 -0.48 5.57 18.45
CA ALA A 64 -0.13 4.86 19.68
C ALA A 64 1.03 5.57 20.42
N THR A 65 1.22 5.22 21.69
CA THR A 65 2.18 5.86 22.61
C THR A 65 3.64 5.55 22.30
N GLY A 66 3.91 4.46 21.58
CA GLY A 66 5.26 4.03 21.21
C GLY A 66 5.67 4.41 19.80
N ASN A 67 4.91 5.27 19.11
CA ASN A 67 5.15 5.60 17.71
C ASN A 67 6.29 6.60 17.55
N VAL A 68 6.82 6.66 16.33
CA VAL A 68 7.84 7.65 15.94
C VAL A 68 7.47 9.09 16.34
N GLY A 69 6.21 9.51 16.28
CA GLY A 69 5.80 10.87 16.66
C GLY A 69 6.09 11.19 18.13
N VAL A 70 5.68 10.31 19.04
CA VAL A 70 5.95 10.45 20.48
C VAL A 70 7.45 10.37 20.78
N GLN A 71 8.15 9.45 20.12
CA GLN A 71 9.61 9.33 20.25
C GLN A 71 10.34 10.60 19.77
N MET A 72 9.87 11.21 18.69
CA MET A 72 10.43 12.45 18.15
C MET A 72 10.16 13.64 19.07
N SER A 73 8.99 13.72 19.73
CA SER A 73 8.71 14.75 20.73
C SER A 73 9.67 14.70 21.92
N VAL A 74 10.11 13.51 22.33
CA VAL A 74 11.14 13.37 23.37
C VAL A 74 12.50 13.80 22.87
N MET A 75 12.86 13.40 21.64
CA MET A 75 14.11 13.81 21.01
C MET A 75 14.17 15.32 20.77
N SER A 76 13.05 15.98 20.52
CA SER A 76 12.96 17.44 20.33
C SER A 76 12.84 18.22 21.65
N LEU A 77 12.87 17.55 22.81
CA LEU A 77 12.68 18.15 24.14
C LEU A 77 11.28 18.76 24.37
N GLU A 78 10.31 18.42 23.53
CA GLU A 78 8.90 18.83 23.68
C GLU A 78 8.13 17.92 24.66
N SER A 79 8.71 16.78 25.01
CA SER A 79 8.15 15.83 25.98
C SER A 79 9.25 15.11 26.75
N HIS A 80 8.95 14.65 27.97
CA HIS A 80 9.85 13.87 28.79
C HIS A 80 9.08 12.75 29.49
N SER A 81 9.70 11.56 29.59
CA SER A 81 9.22 10.47 30.44
C SER A 81 10.39 9.90 31.22
N ALA A 82 10.30 9.98 32.55
CA ALA A 82 11.26 9.34 33.46
C ALA A 82 11.11 7.80 33.47
N LEU A 83 9.93 7.28 33.09
CA LEU A 83 9.74 5.85 32.86
C LEU A 83 10.27 5.49 31.47
N ALA A 84 11.15 4.49 31.39
CA ALA A 84 11.77 4.00 30.16
C ALA A 84 10.80 3.26 29.20
N ASN A 85 9.50 3.55 29.27
CA ASN A 85 8.48 2.96 28.42
C ASN A 85 8.71 3.36 26.95
N PHE A 86 8.51 2.42 26.04
CA PHE A 86 8.56 2.63 24.59
C PHE A 86 9.86 3.30 24.10
N GLY A 87 10.96 3.13 24.83
CA GLY A 87 12.26 3.71 24.45
C GLY A 87 12.47 5.18 24.78
N MET A 88 11.49 5.85 25.39
CA MET A 88 11.57 7.30 25.66
C MET A 88 12.75 7.67 26.56
N GLY A 89 13.06 6.85 27.58
CA GLY A 89 14.20 7.10 28.47
C GLY A 89 15.55 7.14 27.76
N SER A 90 15.78 6.21 26.82
CA SER A 90 17.01 6.19 26.02
C SER A 90 17.12 7.40 25.07
N ARG A 91 15.98 7.93 24.62
CA ARG A 91 15.88 9.08 23.70
C ARG A 91 15.90 10.43 24.43
N ALA A 92 15.58 10.43 25.72
CA ALA A 92 15.63 11.59 26.62
C ALA A 92 17.02 11.81 27.25
N ALA A 93 17.93 10.83 27.16
CA ALA A 93 19.25 10.91 27.78
C ALA A 93 20.07 12.08 27.23
N ILE A 94 20.73 12.82 28.11
CA ILE A 94 21.68 13.89 27.78
C ILE A 94 23.03 13.53 28.45
N PRO A 95 24.13 13.35 27.69
CA PRO A 95 24.22 13.36 26.23
C PRO A 95 23.48 12.17 25.59
N ARG A 96 22.97 12.36 24.35
CA ARG A 96 22.20 11.32 23.65
C ARG A 96 23.09 10.16 23.24
N GLY A 97 22.66 8.94 23.59
CA GLY A 97 23.25 7.70 23.08
C GLY A 97 22.74 7.34 21.67
N PRO A 98 23.44 6.45 20.95
CA PRO A 98 22.97 5.97 19.65
C PRO A 98 21.66 5.17 19.79
N ILE A 99 20.72 5.43 18.88
CA ILE A 99 19.46 4.70 18.79
C ILE A 99 19.68 3.52 17.85
N SER A 100 19.58 2.29 18.38
CA SER A 100 19.82 1.08 17.62
C SER A 100 18.54 0.54 17.00
N ASN A 101 18.59 0.25 15.70
CA ASN A 101 17.58 -0.57 15.01
C ASN A 101 17.98 -2.05 14.92
N ALA A 102 19.00 -2.47 15.69
CA ALA A 102 19.43 -3.87 15.71
C ALA A 102 18.34 -4.78 16.30
N LEU A 103 18.29 -6.02 15.84
CA LEU A 103 17.41 -7.06 16.38
C LEU A 103 17.75 -7.33 17.86
N GLY A 104 16.72 -7.59 18.67
CA GLY A 104 16.86 -7.89 20.10
C GLY A 104 16.95 -6.65 21.02
N ASN A 105 16.79 -5.44 20.48
CA ASN A 105 16.77 -4.24 21.33
C ASN A 105 15.44 -4.08 22.09
N SER A 106 15.46 -3.33 23.20
CA SER A 106 14.31 -3.17 24.10
C SER A 106 13.09 -2.45 23.50
N THR A 107 13.22 -1.88 22.31
CA THR A 107 12.21 -1.11 21.58
C THR A 107 11.91 -1.71 20.20
N GLN A 108 12.36 -2.94 19.97
CA GLN A 108 12.30 -3.59 18.65
C GLN A 108 10.86 -3.72 18.15
N SER A 109 9.90 -4.01 19.05
CA SER A 109 8.50 -4.20 18.68
C SER A 109 7.92 -2.93 18.06
N GLU A 110 8.15 -1.78 18.70
CA GLU A 110 7.71 -0.47 18.24
C GLU A 110 8.41 -0.07 16.94
N ASN A 111 9.74 -0.21 16.89
CA ASN A 111 10.52 0.13 15.68
C ASN A 111 10.10 -0.74 14.48
N PHE A 112 9.84 -2.04 14.69
CA PHE A 112 9.36 -2.93 13.65
C PHE A 112 7.95 -2.55 13.18
N ARG A 113 7.07 -2.19 14.10
CA ARG A 113 5.72 -1.73 13.76
C ARG A 113 5.74 -0.43 12.97
N ASP A 114 6.57 0.54 13.36
CA ASP A 114 6.78 1.77 12.58
C ASP A 114 7.27 1.44 11.17
N PHE A 115 8.30 0.59 11.07
CA PHE A 115 8.83 0.16 9.77
C PHE A 115 7.75 -0.53 8.90
N ASP A 116 7.03 -1.51 9.43
CA ASP A 116 6.00 -2.25 8.69
C ASP A 116 4.86 -1.32 8.24
N PHE A 117 4.38 -0.46 9.14
CA PHE A 117 3.28 0.46 8.86
C PHE A 117 3.65 1.50 7.80
N PHE A 118 4.77 2.21 7.97
CA PHE A 118 5.21 3.22 7.00
C PHE A 118 5.65 2.60 5.68
N THR A 119 6.20 1.38 5.67
CA THR A 119 6.53 0.68 4.42
C THR A 119 5.27 0.34 3.62
N ARG A 120 4.20 -0.12 4.28
CA ARG A 120 2.92 -0.43 3.62
C ARG A 120 2.22 0.83 3.10
N ASN A 121 2.22 1.90 3.89
CA ASN A 121 1.62 3.16 3.47
C ASN A 121 2.43 3.83 2.36
N GLY A 122 3.76 3.79 2.43
CA GLY A 122 4.64 4.31 1.37
C GLY A 122 4.42 3.59 0.03
N ARG A 123 4.21 2.25 0.07
CA ARG A 123 3.80 1.50 -1.13
C ARG A 123 2.41 1.93 -1.63
N SER A 124 1.48 2.20 -0.71
CA SER A 124 0.13 2.64 -1.06
C SER A 124 0.07 4.07 -1.62
N ALA A 125 1.02 4.92 -1.24
CA ALA A 125 1.17 6.28 -1.75
C ALA A 125 1.86 6.35 -3.12
N ALA A 126 2.66 5.32 -3.44
CA ALA A 126 3.30 5.15 -4.74
C ALA A 126 2.40 4.39 -5.75
N ASN A 127 1.27 3.83 -5.28
CA ASN A 127 0.17 3.28 -6.06
C ASN A 127 -0.86 4.36 -6.43
#